data_AF-A0A1Q3ZK69-F1
#
_entry.id   AF-A0A1Q3ZK69-F1
#
_cell.length_a   1.000
_cell.length_b   1.000
_cell.length_c   1.000
_cell.angle_alpha   90.00
_cell.angle_beta   90.00
_cell.angle_gamma   90.00
#
_symmetry.space_group_name_H-M   'P 1'
#
loop_
_entity.id
_entity.type
_entity.pdbx_description
1 polymer ?
#
loop_
_entity_poly.entity_id
_entity_poly.type
_entity_poly.pdbx_seq_one_letter_code
_entity_poly.pdbx_strand_id
1 'polypeptide(L)'
;MIKRILFLNLMLLLSIGFTFSQKDKIKIDNDIVLVNNIPVFKLKTFQMQTFTLYDLNDTKLAIFNCLDYYDSKEISSGNPKGRVVYFDVTFLNDDTDKCEIPCNGFKKQLAQYIQEYGLVKEGKLDETAVKQFVKIHGNKFSDVRNRSTTIIIQR
;
A
#
# COMPACT_ATOMS: atom_id res chain seq x y z
N MET A 1 4.72 -57.38 6.33
CA MET A 1 3.53 -56.50 6.31
C MET A 1 3.84 -55.06 6.73
N ILE A 2 4.61 -54.84 7.81
CA ILE A 2 4.98 -53.50 8.35
C ILE A 2 5.70 -52.60 7.34
N LYS A 3 6.60 -53.14 6.49
CA LYS A 3 7.33 -52.36 5.47
C LYS A 3 6.44 -51.78 4.36
N ARG A 4 5.27 -52.39 4.06
CA ARG A 4 4.31 -51.88 3.05
C ARG A 4 3.51 -50.69 3.57
N ILE A 5 3.20 -50.66 4.87
CA ILE A 5 2.46 -49.57 5.53
C ILE A 5 3.36 -48.33 5.69
N LEU A 6 4.67 -48.53 5.92
CA LEU A 6 5.64 -47.43 5.99
C LEU A 6 5.81 -46.72 4.63
N PHE A 7 5.80 -47.47 3.53
CA PHE A 7 5.95 -46.92 2.18
C PHE A 7 4.70 -46.14 1.73
N LEU A 8 3.51 -46.56 2.18
CA LEU A 8 2.25 -45.90 1.85
C LEU A 8 2.09 -44.55 2.59
N ASN A 9 2.59 -44.45 3.83
CA ASN A 9 2.59 -43.19 4.59
C ASN A 9 3.62 -42.17 4.06
N LEU A 10 4.73 -42.63 3.46
CA LEU A 10 5.75 -41.74 2.87
C LEU A 10 5.28 -41.08 1.56
N MET A 11 4.41 -41.76 0.79
CA MET A 11 3.80 -41.21 -0.43
C MET A 11 2.70 -40.18 -0.14
N LEU A 12 2.07 -40.23 1.04
CA LEU A 12 1.01 -39.28 1.43
C LEU A 12 1.58 -37.94 1.94
N LEU A 13 2.85 -37.90 2.34
CA LEU A 13 3.53 -36.67 2.79
C LEU A 13 4.09 -35.82 1.62
N LEU A 14 4.24 -36.40 0.43
CA LEU A 14 4.73 -35.69 -0.76
C LEU A 14 3.63 -34.92 -1.52
N SER A 15 2.37 -35.06 -1.12
CA SER A 15 1.22 -34.35 -1.69
C SER A 15 0.78 -33.12 -0.88
N ILE A 16 1.46 -32.81 0.23
CA ILE A 16 1.26 -31.53 0.93
C ILE A 16 1.91 -30.46 0.04
N GLY A 17 1.06 -29.87 -0.80
CA GLY A 17 1.42 -29.18 -2.01
C GLY A 17 2.42 -28.04 -1.80
N PHE A 18 3.34 -27.96 -2.76
CA PHE A 18 3.96 -26.71 -3.13
C PHE A 18 2.85 -25.76 -3.61
N THR A 19 2.19 -25.05 -2.71
CA THR A 19 1.49 -23.83 -3.08
C THR A 19 2.56 -22.82 -3.46
N PHE A 20 3.01 -22.89 -4.72
CA PHE A 20 3.67 -21.76 -5.36
C PHE A 20 2.70 -20.59 -5.23
N SER A 21 2.98 -19.68 -4.28
CA SER A 21 2.24 -18.45 -4.10
C SER A 21 2.42 -17.62 -5.37
N GLN A 22 1.55 -17.83 -6.36
CA GLN A 22 1.49 -16.97 -7.53
C GLN A 22 1.10 -15.58 -7.03
N LYS A 23 1.95 -14.57 -7.30
CA LYS A 23 1.60 -13.18 -6.98
C LYS A 23 0.23 -12.87 -7.56
N ASP A 24 -0.65 -12.34 -6.72
CA ASP A 24 -1.99 -11.96 -7.11
C ASP A 24 -1.98 -11.08 -8.36
N LYS A 25 -2.76 -11.47 -9.38
CA LYS A 25 -2.85 -10.73 -10.62
C LYS A 25 -3.79 -9.55 -10.43
N ILE A 26 -3.21 -8.38 -10.20
CA ILE A 26 -3.97 -7.13 -10.08
C ILE A 26 -4.22 -6.50 -11.45
N LYS A 27 -5.49 -6.20 -11.72
CA LYS A 27 -5.95 -5.37 -12.84
C LYS A 27 -6.80 -4.22 -12.31
N ILE A 28 -6.87 -3.13 -13.07
CA ILE A 28 -7.78 -2.02 -12.82
C ILE A 28 -8.65 -1.88 -14.06
N ASP A 29 -9.96 -2.01 -13.88
CA ASP A 29 -10.97 -1.73 -14.90
C ASP A 29 -11.72 -0.46 -14.51
N ASN A 30 -11.43 0.64 -15.20
CA ASN A 30 -11.79 2.00 -14.81
C ASN A 30 -11.27 2.37 -13.39
N ASP A 31 -12.14 2.21 -12.39
CA ASP A 31 -11.86 2.43 -10.98
C ASP A 31 -11.94 1.15 -10.14
N ILE A 32 -12.41 0.05 -10.72
CA ILE A 32 -12.57 -1.21 -9.99
C ILE A 32 -11.25 -1.97 -10.02
N VAL A 33 -10.73 -2.28 -8.83
CA VAL A 33 -9.56 -3.13 -8.67
C VAL A 33 -10.00 -4.58 -8.64
N LEU A 34 -9.40 -5.36 -9.54
CA LEU A 34 -9.66 -6.78 -9.74
C LEU A 34 -8.42 -7.56 -9.28
N VAL A 35 -8.57 -8.43 -8.30
CA VAL A 35 -7.55 -9.39 -7.87
C VAL A 35 -7.93 -10.75 -8.40
N ASN A 36 -7.10 -11.32 -9.28
CA ASN A 36 -7.39 -12.58 -9.95
C ASN A 36 -8.76 -12.57 -10.69
N ASN A 37 -9.09 -11.41 -11.28
CA ASN A 37 -10.37 -11.09 -11.93
C ASN A 37 -11.59 -11.00 -11.01
N ILE A 38 -11.41 -11.00 -9.68
CA ILE A 38 -12.48 -10.79 -8.70
C ILE A 38 -12.43 -9.32 -8.24
N PRO A 39 -13.53 -8.57 -8.29
CA PRO A 39 -13.56 -7.19 -7.81
C PRO A 39 -13.41 -7.17 -6.28
N VAL A 40 -12.49 -6.33 -5.79
CA VAL A 40 -12.18 -6.27 -4.34
C VAL A 40 -12.47 -4.91 -3.73
N PHE A 41 -12.15 -3.82 -4.43
CA PHE A 41 -12.40 -2.45 -3.99
C PHE A 41 -12.38 -1.50 -5.19
N LYS A 42 -12.81 -0.25 -4.99
CA LYS A 42 -12.68 0.80 -6.00
C LYS A 42 -11.59 1.79 -5.58
N LEU A 43 -10.75 2.18 -6.52
CA LEU A 43 -9.77 3.23 -6.33
C LEU A 43 -10.08 4.32 -7.36
N LYS A 44 -10.58 5.47 -6.91
CA LYS A 44 -10.97 6.58 -7.79
C LYS A 44 -9.94 7.69 -7.75
N THR A 45 -9.72 8.35 -8.88
CA THR A 45 -8.92 9.57 -8.97
C THR A 45 -9.88 10.77 -8.94
N PHE A 46 -9.71 11.70 -8.00
CA PHE A 46 -10.62 12.85 -7.89
C PHE A 46 -10.03 14.13 -8.49
N GLN A 47 -8.75 14.39 -8.19
CA GLN A 47 -7.95 15.48 -8.77
C GLN A 47 -6.62 14.89 -9.26
N MET A 48 -5.80 15.67 -10.00
CA MET A 48 -4.61 15.15 -10.71
C MET A 48 -3.63 14.33 -9.84
N GLN A 49 -3.75 14.39 -8.51
CA GLN A 49 -2.81 13.79 -7.57
C GLN A 49 -3.46 13.17 -6.31
N THR A 50 -4.78 13.06 -6.24
CA THR A 50 -5.46 12.47 -5.06
C THR A 50 -6.25 11.22 -5.45
N PHE A 51 -6.00 10.12 -4.75
CA PHE A 51 -6.77 8.89 -4.86
C PHE A 51 -7.65 8.70 -3.65
N THR A 52 -8.84 8.16 -3.86
CA THR A 52 -9.73 7.76 -2.76
C THR A 52 -10.08 6.28 -2.94
N LEU A 53 -9.85 5.52 -1.87
CA LEU A 53 -10.21 4.13 -1.75
C LEU A 53 -11.65 4.02 -1.27
N TYR A 54 -12.44 3.20 -1.96
CA TYR A 54 -13.81 2.89 -1.60
C TYR A 54 -14.00 1.38 -1.54
N ASP A 55 -14.99 0.95 -0.79
CA ASP A 55 -15.55 -0.39 -0.95
C ASP A 55 -16.30 -0.50 -2.30
N LEU A 56 -16.86 -1.68 -2.59
CA LEU A 56 -17.65 -1.89 -3.80
C LEU A 56 -19.02 -1.18 -3.78
N ASN A 57 -19.49 -0.76 -2.61
CA ASN A 57 -20.75 -0.06 -2.39
C ASN A 57 -20.60 1.48 -2.36
N ASP A 58 -19.42 2.00 -2.71
CA ASP A 58 -19.07 3.43 -2.71
C ASP A 58 -18.98 4.08 -1.31
N THR A 59 -18.78 3.29 -0.26
CA THR A 59 -18.33 3.79 1.05
C THR A 59 -16.86 4.16 0.98
N LYS A 60 -16.48 5.38 1.41
CA LYS A 60 -15.08 5.81 1.46
C LYS A 60 -14.35 5.08 2.59
N LEU A 61 -13.16 4.57 2.28
CA LEU A 61 -12.31 3.87 3.24
C LEU A 61 -11.02 4.63 3.54
N ALA A 62 -10.38 5.24 2.54
CA ALA A 62 -9.15 6.00 2.75
C ALA A 62 -8.91 7.05 1.66
N ILE A 63 -8.12 8.07 1.98
CA ILE A 63 -7.70 9.13 1.08
C ILE A 63 -6.17 9.11 0.99
N PHE A 64 -5.64 9.14 -0.23
CA PHE A 64 -4.22 9.18 -0.53
C PHE A 64 -3.94 10.49 -1.27
N ASN A 65 -3.41 11.47 -0.55
CA ASN A 65 -3.10 12.78 -1.09
C ASN A 65 -1.63 12.85 -1.50
N CYS A 66 -1.34 12.97 -2.79
CA CYS A 66 0.04 13.09 -3.25
C CYS A 66 0.55 14.51 -3.00
N LEU A 67 1.59 14.61 -2.17
CA LEU A 67 2.27 15.83 -1.79
C LEU A 67 3.72 15.76 -2.26
N ASP A 68 4.32 16.93 -2.47
CA ASP A 68 5.74 17.05 -2.78
C ASP A 68 6.42 18.18 -2.02
N TYR A 69 7.74 18.08 -1.94
CA TYR A 69 8.64 19.15 -1.53
C TYR A 69 9.98 18.99 -2.25
N TYR A 70 10.85 20.00 -2.13
CA TYR A 70 12.19 19.96 -2.69
C TYR A 70 13.20 19.89 -1.55
N ASP A 71 14.15 18.96 -1.63
CA ASP A 71 15.26 18.83 -0.69
C ASP A 71 16.57 18.74 -1.47
N SER A 72 17.50 19.64 -1.14
CA SER A 72 18.84 19.66 -1.72
C SER A 72 19.62 18.34 -1.54
N LYS A 73 19.33 17.58 -0.47
CA LYS A 73 19.97 16.29 -0.19
C LYS A 73 19.55 15.20 -1.17
N GLU A 74 18.42 15.37 -1.84
CA GLU A 74 17.85 14.43 -2.80
C GLU A 74 18.23 14.79 -4.24
N ILE A 75 19.04 15.85 -4.45
CA ILE A 75 19.54 16.24 -5.75
C ILE A 75 20.51 15.17 -6.27
N SER A 76 20.21 14.65 -7.44
CA SER A 76 21.06 13.71 -8.17
C SER A 76 20.92 13.92 -9.68
N SER A 77 21.75 13.24 -10.48
CA SER A 77 21.63 13.29 -11.95
C SER A 77 20.23 12.87 -12.44
N GLY A 78 19.54 11.98 -11.72
CA GLY A 78 18.17 11.53 -12.04
C GLY A 78 17.06 12.35 -11.38
N ASN A 79 17.39 13.20 -10.40
CA ASN A 79 16.47 14.08 -9.70
C ASN A 79 17.11 15.47 -9.52
N PRO A 80 17.30 16.26 -10.59
CA PRO A 80 18.10 17.49 -10.54
C PRO A 80 17.49 18.58 -9.65
N LYS A 81 16.18 18.50 -9.37
CA LYS A 81 15.48 19.42 -8.49
C LYS A 81 15.43 18.94 -7.04
N GLY A 82 15.86 17.71 -6.75
CA GLY A 82 15.69 17.11 -5.42
C GLY A 82 14.22 16.99 -5.02
N ARG A 83 13.32 16.74 -5.98
CA ARG A 83 11.87 16.63 -5.72
C ARG A 83 11.61 15.32 -4.97
N VAL A 84 10.94 15.41 -3.83
CA VAL A 84 10.45 14.27 -3.04
C VAL A 84 8.94 14.26 -3.16
N VAL A 85 8.36 13.10 -3.47
CA VAL A 85 6.92 12.92 -3.67
C VAL A 85 6.43 11.76 -2.81
N TYR A 86 5.37 11.97 -2.05
CA TYR A 86 4.80 10.99 -1.12
C TYR A 86 3.28 11.12 -1.06
N PHE A 87 2.61 10.04 -0.65
CA PHE A 87 1.21 10.08 -0.26
C PHE A 87 1.11 10.37 1.22
N ASP A 88 0.37 11.42 1.59
CA ASP A 88 -0.24 11.59 2.89
C ASP A 88 -1.54 10.76 2.90
N VAL A 89 -1.56 9.71 3.72
CA VAL A 89 -2.63 8.73 3.77
C VAL A 89 -3.49 8.99 5.01
N THR A 90 -4.80 9.10 4.81
CA THR A 90 -5.77 9.15 5.89
C THR A 90 -6.75 8.00 5.74
N PHE A 91 -6.78 7.10 6.71
CA PHE A 91 -7.79 6.06 6.85
C PHE A 91 -9.04 6.66 7.50
N LEU A 92 -10.22 6.28 7.00
CA LEU A 92 -11.51 6.76 7.49
C LEU A 92 -12.11 5.74 8.47
N ASN A 93 -11.27 5.23 9.38
CA ASN A 93 -11.70 4.47 10.56
C ASN A 93 -12.03 5.43 11.71
N ASP A 94 -12.47 4.88 12.85
CA ASP A 94 -12.89 5.67 14.02
C ASP A 94 -11.77 6.57 14.56
N ASP A 95 -10.52 6.08 14.53
CA ASP A 95 -9.34 6.79 15.03
C ASP A 95 -8.77 7.79 14.00
N THR A 96 -9.30 7.79 12.77
CA THR A 96 -8.81 8.60 11.64
C THR A 96 -7.31 8.45 11.39
N ASP A 97 -6.83 7.21 11.46
CA ASP A 97 -5.40 6.87 11.41
C ASP A 97 -4.69 7.46 10.18
N LYS A 98 -3.44 7.90 10.35
CA LYS A 98 -2.65 8.54 9.29
C LYS A 98 -1.22 8.04 9.22
N CYS A 99 -0.68 8.02 8.01
CA CYS A 99 0.72 7.76 7.75
C CYS A 99 1.14 8.28 6.38
N GLU A 100 2.43 8.19 6.08
CA GLU A 100 2.99 8.63 4.81
C GLU A 100 3.76 7.52 4.11
N ILE A 101 3.50 7.36 2.81
CA ILE A 101 4.16 6.35 1.98
C ILE A 101 4.77 6.99 0.73
N PRO A 102 5.87 6.46 0.19
CA PRO A 102 6.44 6.98 -1.05
C PRO A 102 5.41 6.90 -2.19
N CYS A 103 5.31 7.97 -2.99
CA CYS A 103 4.45 7.98 -4.17
C CYS A 103 5.17 7.31 -5.33
N ASN A 104 5.25 5.98 -5.28
CA ASN A 104 5.85 5.19 -6.34
C ASN A 104 4.79 4.93 -7.42
N GLY A 105 4.95 5.58 -8.57
CA GLY A 105 4.32 5.21 -9.83
C GLY A 105 2.81 5.45 -9.94
N PHE A 106 2.17 4.62 -10.77
CA PHE A 106 0.79 4.77 -11.23
C PHE A 106 -0.22 4.13 -10.28
N LYS A 107 -1.51 4.48 -10.43
CA LYS A 107 -2.68 3.92 -9.70
C LYS A 107 -2.62 2.41 -9.40
N LYS A 108 -2.07 1.61 -10.32
CA LYS A 108 -1.88 0.15 -10.16
C LYS A 108 -0.93 -0.23 -9.02
N GLN A 109 0.16 0.51 -8.84
CA GLN A 109 1.13 0.25 -7.76
C GLN A 109 0.50 0.56 -6.39
N LEU A 110 -0.29 1.62 -6.30
CA LEU A 110 -1.06 1.90 -5.09
C LEU A 110 -2.06 0.78 -4.76
N ALA A 111 -2.77 0.27 -5.77
CA ALA A 111 -3.66 -0.88 -5.60
C ALA A 111 -2.90 -2.16 -5.15
N GLN A 112 -1.70 -2.39 -5.67
CA GLN A 112 -0.82 -3.47 -5.20
C GLN A 112 -0.44 -3.30 -3.74
N TYR A 113 -0.10 -2.09 -3.32
CA TYR A 113 0.24 -1.79 -1.93
C TYR A 113 -0.93 -2.07 -0.99
N ILE A 114 -2.14 -1.61 -1.36
CA ILE A 114 -3.36 -1.84 -0.58
C ILE A 114 -3.64 -3.35 -0.42
N GLN A 115 -3.47 -4.13 -1.49
CA GLN A 115 -3.67 -5.58 -1.48
C GLN A 115 -2.58 -6.33 -0.69
N GLU A 116 -1.31 -5.97 -0.87
CA GLU A 116 -0.17 -6.63 -0.23
C GLU A 116 -0.21 -6.52 1.29
N TYR A 117 -0.63 -5.35 1.80
CA TYR A 117 -0.81 -5.14 3.24
C TYR A 117 -2.19 -5.59 3.76
N GLY A 118 -3.07 -6.10 2.89
CA GLY A 118 -4.39 -6.57 3.29
C GLY A 118 -5.25 -5.49 3.95
N LEU A 119 -5.13 -4.23 3.51
CA LEU A 119 -5.79 -3.09 4.16
C LEU A 119 -7.31 -3.13 4.03
N VAL A 120 -7.83 -3.86 3.02
CA VAL A 120 -9.26 -4.05 2.80
C VAL A 120 -9.59 -5.53 2.92
N LYS A 121 -10.52 -5.85 3.80
CA LYS A 121 -11.05 -7.20 4.01
C LYS A 121 -12.57 -7.15 4.07
N GLU A 122 -13.22 -7.98 3.27
CA GLU A 122 -14.69 -8.07 3.22
C GLU A 122 -15.39 -6.71 2.99
N GLY A 123 -14.76 -5.85 2.18
CA GLY A 123 -15.29 -4.52 1.85
C GLY A 123 -15.12 -3.47 2.95
N LYS A 124 -14.35 -3.75 4.01
CA LYS A 124 -14.05 -2.80 5.09
C LYS A 124 -12.55 -2.67 5.29
N LEU A 125 -12.12 -1.63 6.00
CA LEU A 125 -10.75 -1.57 6.50
C LEU A 125 -10.50 -2.72 7.49
N ASP A 126 -9.36 -3.39 7.35
CA ASP A 126 -8.87 -4.29 8.39
C ASP A 126 -8.10 -3.46 9.42
N GLU A 127 -8.74 -3.18 10.56
CA GLU A 127 -8.17 -2.33 11.62
C GLU A 127 -6.81 -2.81 12.13
N THR A 128 -6.56 -4.13 12.13
CA THR A 128 -5.26 -4.67 12.56
C THR A 128 -4.20 -4.36 11.51
N ALA A 129 -4.53 -4.57 10.24
CA ALA A 129 -3.64 -4.25 9.13
C ALA A 129 -3.34 -2.75 9.04
N VAL A 130 -4.36 -1.89 9.20
CA VAL A 130 -4.21 -0.43 9.22
C VAL A 130 -3.26 0.01 10.33
N LYS A 131 -3.45 -0.46 11.57
CA LYS A 131 -2.56 -0.11 12.70
C LYS A 131 -1.13 -0.56 12.47
N GLN A 132 -0.93 -1.75 11.90
CA GLN A 132 0.41 -2.23 11.52
C GLN A 132 1.03 -1.38 10.42
N PHE A 133 0.26 -1.07 9.38
CA PHE A 133 0.68 -0.24 8.25
C PHE A 133 1.14 1.15 8.71
N VAL A 134 0.33 1.79 9.55
CA VAL A 134 0.64 3.11 10.14
C VAL A 134 1.92 3.03 10.98
N LYS A 135 2.08 1.99 11.80
CA LYS A 135 3.29 1.80 12.62
C LYS A 135 4.55 1.59 11.79
N ILE A 136 4.46 0.91 10.65
CA ILE A 136 5.58 0.67 9.74
C ILE A 136 6.01 1.97 9.03
N HIS A 137 5.03 2.76 8.58
CA HIS A 137 5.29 3.89 7.69
C HIS A 137 5.48 5.22 8.42
N GLY A 138 4.71 5.48 9.48
CA GLY A 138 4.77 6.72 10.26
C GLY A 138 4.62 7.98 9.38
N ASN A 139 5.23 9.10 9.81
CA ASN A 139 5.16 10.40 9.14
C ASN A 139 6.54 10.93 8.71
N LYS A 140 7.35 10.04 8.11
CA LYS A 140 8.77 10.31 7.88
C LYS A 140 9.07 11.46 6.91
N PHE A 141 8.21 11.71 5.92
CA PHE A 141 8.46 12.69 4.87
C PHE A 141 8.19 14.11 5.38
N SER A 142 7.07 14.33 6.08
CA SER A 142 6.82 15.63 6.71
C SER A 142 7.83 15.93 7.81
N ASP A 143 8.24 14.94 8.61
CA ASP A 143 9.30 15.09 9.60
C ASP A 143 10.62 15.54 8.98
N VAL A 144 11.04 14.94 7.86
CA VAL A 144 12.26 15.33 7.14
C VAL A 144 12.11 16.74 6.57
N ARG A 145 10.98 17.04 5.92
CA ARG A 145 10.69 18.39 5.37
C ARG A 145 10.80 19.48 6.44
N ASN A 146 10.23 19.24 7.61
CA ASN A 146 10.23 20.20 8.72
C ASN A 146 11.65 20.42 9.27
N ARG A 147 12.48 19.37 9.33
CA ARG A 147 13.90 19.49 9.75
C ARG A 147 14.79 20.17 8.71
N SER A 148 14.46 20.07 7.43
CA SER A 148 15.22 20.72 6.34
C SER A 148 14.96 22.23 6.24
N THR A 149 13.98 22.77 6.97
CA THR A 149 13.71 24.21 7.06
C THR A 149 14.53 24.86 8.18
N THR A 150 15.85 24.98 8.01
CA THR A 150 16.67 25.81 8.91
C THR A 150 16.43 27.28 8.61
N ILE A 151 15.74 27.99 9.50
CA ILE A 151 15.67 29.46 9.47
C ILE A 151 17.05 30.00 9.84
N ILE A 152 17.80 30.52 8.87
CA ILE A 152 18.98 31.34 9.16
C ILE A 152 18.47 32.71 9.61
N ILE A 153 18.44 32.94 10.92
CA ILE A 153 18.28 34.29 11.47
C ILE A 153 19.63 35.00 11.29
N GLN A 154 19.75 35.87 10.28
CA GLN A 154 20.85 36.83 10.23
C GLN A 154 20.65 37.82 11.38
N ARG A 155 21.61 37.86 12.31
CA ARG A 155 21.77 38.95 13.29
C ARG A 155 22.57 40.08 12.68
#